data_AF-A0A259ZXI6-F1
#
_entry.id   AF-A0A259ZXI6-F1
#
_cell.length_a   1.000
_cell.length_b   1.000
_cell.length_c   1.000
_cell.angle_alpha   90.00
_cell.angle_beta   90.00
_cell.angle_gamma   90.00
#
_symmetry.space_group_name_H-M   'P 1'
#
loop_
_entity.id
_entity.type
_entity.pdbx_description
1 polymer ?
#
loop_
_entity_poly.entity_id
_entity_poly.type
_entity_poly.pdbx_seq_one_letter_code
_entity_poly.pdbx_strand_id
1 'polypeptide(L)'
;MRRIVLGGPQLRQFSRDGFDFPALRSEGFDDFVRLFFPLDDNGTMALPVQHERTVEWPRDPRPVTRNYTVRSVDAQTAELTLDFVTHDTGIASTWGRRCAVGDSIPLLGPVRSGHAPAEVDWVLLVGDETALPAVARYLDEAGAGERIRVFVEVADAERELPLPTAADVEITWVHRDGAVAGTGELLETAVRSAPWWEGTVFAWVAGESTTLKGIRRYLREDRAMPPEMVEVTGYWRRAEVLTRADDPEVPDLNARESEPFDRLAERVEMFSPFAIRAANTLRIPLHVSRGIRTVDELATATGTDTRALAKFVRYLRSVDVLAEDSDGGVILADIGEAMLGDDWISHWLDFDGIEARVELSITGLVESLRTGAASASLLTGKTLSEDLAGSPRLTELHHNHIADEAAFLGPALVQDYSFDGVSTLAVTGAASGVVLGSILTGHDAMSATVLGLPSELDLVRRDLQQWPQLHGRVSECAQSVMTEPRKTPTAGFDAYLLLEVTGHHRDDDLALLLASAAAGLSEGGKLIVVERLSDEQSINEDQAEFDLLMLCMHGSGVRTRAEFELVAAAAGLAVTASRLVGWGIAVLDLQHAPGTVEAVVRSR
;
A
#
# COMPACT_ATOMS: atom_id res chain seq x y z
N MET A 1 28.79 14.52 -1.82
CA MET A 1 27.95 13.81 -0.85
C MET A 1 28.51 14.07 0.55
N ARG A 2 27.67 14.17 1.57
CA ARG A 2 28.09 14.34 2.98
C ARG A 2 27.47 13.24 3.82
N ARG A 3 28.30 12.50 4.57
CA ARG A 3 27.83 11.50 5.54
C ARG A 3 27.41 12.17 6.84
N ILE A 4 26.25 11.77 7.35
CA ILE A 4 25.69 12.23 8.62
C ILE A 4 25.39 10.99 9.46
N VAL A 5 25.82 11.02 10.72
CA VAL A 5 25.55 9.96 11.70
C VAL A 5 24.60 10.52 12.74
N LEU A 6 23.42 9.92 12.85
CA LEU A 6 22.40 10.26 13.83
C LEU A 6 22.49 9.27 15.00
N GLY A 7 22.47 9.79 16.22
CA GLY A 7 22.40 9.00 17.44
C GLY A 7 21.15 9.35 18.25
N GLY A 8 20.79 8.50 19.20
CA GLY A 8 19.71 8.80 20.14
C GLY A 8 19.13 7.55 20.80
N PRO A 9 18.57 7.68 22.02
CA PRO A 9 18.00 6.54 22.74
C PRO A 9 16.82 5.89 21.99
N GLN A 10 16.08 6.66 21.18
CA GLN A 10 14.94 6.18 20.40
C GLN A 10 15.32 5.35 19.16
N LEU A 11 16.62 5.18 18.88
CA LEU A 11 17.10 4.19 17.91
C LEU A 11 17.18 2.78 18.54
N ARG A 12 17.17 2.68 19.86
CA ARG A 12 17.01 1.42 20.61
C ARG A 12 15.52 1.17 20.86
N GLN A 13 15.21 0.02 21.44
CA GLN A 13 13.87 -0.24 21.97
C GLN A 13 13.51 0.85 23.00
N PHE A 14 12.30 1.39 22.88
CA PHE A 14 11.80 2.44 23.78
C PHE A 14 10.29 2.29 23.99
N SER A 15 9.78 2.86 25.08
CA SER A 15 8.34 2.91 25.36
C SER A 15 7.86 4.36 25.31
N ARG A 16 6.72 4.61 24.67
CA ARG A 16 6.07 5.93 24.63
C ARG A 16 4.55 5.74 24.57
N ASP A 17 3.82 6.53 25.34
CA ASP A 17 2.35 6.57 25.35
C ASP A 17 1.68 5.19 25.63
N GLY A 18 2.35 4.33 26.40
CA GLY A 18 1.85 2.99 26.73
C GLY A 18 2.17 1.92 25.68
N PHE A 19 2.87 2.28 24.61
CA PHE A 19 3.32 1.36 23.56
C PHE A 19 4.81 1.08 23.66
N ASP A 20 5.21 -0.15 23.35
CA ASP A 20 6.60 -0.57 23.24
C ASP A 20 7.03 -0.63 21.77
N PHE A 21 8.03 0.16 21.43
CA PHE A 21 8.59 0.23 20.08
C PHE A 21 9.90 -0.56 20.01
N PRO A 22 10.08 -1.43 19.00
CA PRO A 22 11.32 -2.17 18.83
C PRO A 22 12.49 -1.23 18.49
N ALA A 23 13.72 -1.73 18.65
CA ALA A 23 14.89 -1.02 18.14
C ALA A 23 14.79 -0.82 16.62
N LEU A 24 15.36 0.28 16.12
CA LEU A 24 15.41 0.53 14.69
C LEU A 24 16.20 -0.59 14.00
N ARG A 25 15.58 -1.19 12.99
CA ARG A 25 16.18 -2.21 12.14
C ARG A 25 16.10 -1.75 10.69
N SER A 26 17.09 -2.14 9.91
CA SER A 26 17.09 -1.92 8.48
C SER A 26 17.78 -3.12 7.83
N GLU A 27 17.04 -3.92 7.09
CA GLU A 27 17.52 -5.17 6.49
C GLU A 27 17.68 -5.03 4.98
N GLY A 28 16.84 -4.21 4.35
CA GLY A 28 16.89 -3.93 2.92
C GLY A 28 17.92 -2.87 2.55
N PHE A 29 18.58 -3.07 1.41
CA PHE A 29 19.64 -2.19 0.92
C PHE A 29 19.15 -0.80 0.52
N ASP A 30 17.87 -0.68 0.16
CA ASP A 30 17.21 0.55 -0.26
C ASP A 30 16.18 1.06 0.77
N ASP A 31 16.16 0.46 1.97
CA ASP A 31 15.41 0.96 3.12
C ASP A 31 15.68 2.45 3.31
N PHE A 32 14.63 3.22 3.61
CA PHE A 32 14.75 4.64 3.87
C PHE A 32 14.07 5.05 5.16
N VAL A 33 14.64 6.07 5.80
CA VAL A 33 13.96 6.84 6.83
C VAL A 33 13.42 8.14 6.24
N ARG A 34 12.28 8.58 6.73
CA ARG A 34 11.72 9.88 6.40
C ARG A 34 12.17 10.90 7.44
N LEU A 35 12.89 11.92 7.00
CA LEU A 35 13.31 13.06 7.82
C LEU A 35 12.29 14.19 7.73
N PHE A 36 12.05 14.87 8.85
CA PHE A 36 11.10 15.98 8.96
C PHE A 36 11.85 17.30 9.05
N PHE A 37 11.43 18.28 8.26
CA PHE A 37 12.03 19.60 8.19
C PHE A 37 11.03 20.69 8.62
N PRO A 38 11.54 21.84 9.11
CA PRO A 38 10.68 22.97 9.45
C PRO A 38 9.83 23.48 8.29
N LEU A 39 8.61 23.88 8.60
CA LEU A 39 7.67 24.57 7.72
C LEU A 39 8.05 26.05 7.55
N ASP A 40 8.66 26.64 8.57
CA ASP A 40 9.03 28.05 8.65
C ASP A 40 10.38 28.24 9.37
N ASP A 41 10.86 29.48 9.42
CA ASP A 41 12.11 29.84 10.11
C ASP A 41 12.04 29.75 11.63
N ASN A 42 10.83 29.69 12.20
CA ASN A 42 10.64 29.55 13.64
C ASN A 42 10.86 28.10 14.09
N GLY A 43 11.04 27.16 13.15
CA GLY A 43 11.25 25.75 13.45
C GLY A 43 9.96 24.96 13.58
N THR A 44 8.81 25.51 13.17
CA THR A 44 7.51 24.81 13.26
C THR A 44 7.55 23.54 12.42
N MET A 45 7.16 22.39 12.98
CA MET A 45 7.09 21.12 12.26
C MET A 45 5.69 20.52 12.36
N ALA A 46 5.17 20.03 11.24
CA ALA A 46 4.04 19.09 11.25
C ALA A 46 4.60 17.67 11.38
N LEU A 47 4.43 17.07 12.56
CA LEU A 47 4.88 15.70 12.84
C LEU A 47 3.68 14.76 12.90
N PRO A 48 3.83 13.51 12.44
CA PRO A 48 2.80 12.50 12.58
C PRO A 48 2.67 12.03 14.03
N VAL A 49 1.49 11.50 14.36
CA VAL A 49 1.25 10.78 15.60
C VAL A 49 1.50 9.30 15.33
N GLN A 50 2.43 8.71 16.08
CA GLN A 50 2.74 7.29 15.97
C GLN A 50 1.97 6.51 17.02
N HIS A 51 1.11 5.62 16.56
CA HIS A 51 0.36 4.64 17.35
C HIS A 51 1.16 3.32 17.43
N GLU A 52 0.64 2.29 18.12
CA GLU A 52 1.34 1.02 18.33
C GLU A 52 1.87 0.40 17.03
N ARG A 53 1.04 0.36 15.97
CA ARG A 53 1.36 -0.27 14.68
C ARG A 53 1.07 0.60 13.46
N THR A 54 0.56 1.81 13.68
CA THR A 54 0.15 2.73 12.61
C THR A 54 0.69 4.13 12.85
N VAL A 55 0.64 4.97 11.81
CA VAL A 55 1.10 6.35 11.86
C VAL A 55 0.01 7.24 11.25
N GLU A 56 -0.45 8.21 12.02
CA GLU A 56 -1.42 9.21 11.59
C GLU A 56 -0.68 10.44 11.04
N TRP A 57 -0.94 10.77 9.78
CA TRP A 57 -0.25 11.85 9.07
C TRP A 57 -1.06 13.14 9.12
N PRO A 58 -0.46 14.29 9.48
CA PRO A 58 -1.15 15.56 9.44
C PRO A 58 -1.39 15.99 7.99
N ARG A 59 -2.62 16.45 7.70
CA ARG A 59 -3.05 16.88 6.36
C ARG A 59 -2.86 18.38 6.13
N ASP A 60 -2.97 19.19 7.19
CA ASP A 60 -2.86 20.64 7.11
C ASP A 60 -2.21 21.23 8.39
N PRO A 61 -0.99 21.80 8.31
CA PRO A 61 -0.10 21.78 7.14
C PRO A 61 0.48 20.38 6.91
N ARG A 62 0.73 20.01 5.64
CA ARG A 62 1.43 18.76 5.31
C ARG A 62 2.88 18.80 5.79
N PRO A 63 3.43 17.68 6.30
CA PRO A 63 4.85 17.61 6.69
C PRO A 63 5.79 17.86 5.51
N VAL A 64 6.76 18.76 5.69
CA VAL A 64 7.89 18.87 4.77
C VAL A 64 8.88 17.77 5.10
N THR A 65 8.92 16.75 4.25
CA THR A 65 9.71 15.54 4.51
C THR A 65 10.61 15.17 3.34
N ARG A 66 11.71 14.46 3.62
CA ARG A 66 12.54 13.81 2.60
C ARG A 66 12.92 12.41 3.05
N ASN A 67 12.85 11.48 2.12
CA ASN A 67 13.31 10.11 2.35
C ASN A 67 14.83 10.07 2.13
N TYR A 68 15.53 9.38 3.04
CA TYR A 68 16.96 9.14 2.95
C TYR A 68 17.22 7.67 3.15
N THR A 69 17.93 7.06 2.19
CA THR A 69 18.37 5.67 2.29
C THR A 69 19.24 5.49 3.55
N VAL A 70 18.92 4.45 4.30
CA VAL A 70 19.69 4.00 5.46
C VAL A 70 20.98 3.38 4.95
N ARG A 71 22.13 4.00 5.25
CA ARG A 71 23.43 3.46 4.82
C ARG A 71 23.91 2.34 5.73
N SER A 72 23.69 2.48 7.03
CA SER A 72 23.95 1.44 8.03
C SER A 72 23.27 1.79 9.36
N VAL A 73 23.01 0.76 10.16
CA VAL A 73 22.52 0.88 11.54
C VAL A 73 23.47 0.11 12.45
N ASP A 74 24.04 0.78 13.45
CA ASP A 74 24.80 0.13 14.52
C ASP A 74 23.93 0.04 15.76
N ALA A 75 23.43 -1.17 16.05
CA ALA A 75 22.60 -1.42 17.22
C ALA A 75 23.36 -1.30 18.55
N GLN A 76 24.68 -1.51 18.55
CA GLN A 76 25.49 -1.43 19.77
C GLN A 76 25.71 0.02 20.18
N THR A 77 25.99 0.92 19.23
CA THR A 77 26.17 2.35 19.51
C THR A 77 24.86 3.14 19.42
N ALA A 78 23.81 2.56 18.83
CA ALA A 78 22.57 3.24 18.47
C ALA A 78 22.83 4.41 17.52
N GLU A 79 23.52 4.11 16.42
CA GLU A 79 23.87 5.06 15.38
C GLU A 79 23.23 4.66 14.04
N LEU A 80 22.68 5.66 13.35
CA LEU A 80 22.10 5.55 12.03
C LEU A 80 22.93 6.42 11.07
N THR A 81 23.48 5.81 10.03
CA THR A 81 24.28 6.51 9.02
C THR A 81 23.43 6.83 7.79
N LEU A 82 23.46 8.08 7.35
CA LEU A 82 22.80 8.57 6.14
C LEU A 82 23.80 9.32 5.26
N ASP A 83 23.69 9.15 3.95
CA ASP A 83 24.51 9.85 2.97
C ASP A 83 23.68 10.90 2.21
N PHE A 84 24.05 12.17 2.36
CA PHE A 84 23.33 13.30 1.78
C PHE A 84 23.96 13.74 0.46
N VAL A 85 23.18 13.69 -0.61
CA VAL A 85 23.53 14.42 -1.84
C VAL A 85 23.34 15.91 -1.58
N THR A 86 24.40 16.68 -1.83
CA THR A 86 24.42 18.13 -1.60
C THR A 86 24.40 18.85 -2.95
N HIS A 87 23.23 19.32 -3.38
CA HIS A 87 23.02 20.24 -4.51
C HIS A 87 22.75 21.67 -4.02
N ASP A 88 22.93 22.70 -4.83
CA ASP A 88 22.98 24.11 -4.36
C ASP A 88 21.72 24.58 -3.60
N THR A 89 20.53 24.15 -4.00
CA THR A 89 19.24 24.61 -3.43
C THR A 89 18.54 23.53 -2.58
N GLY A 90 17.38 23.79 -1.97
CA GLY A 90 16.54 22.77 -1.31
C GLY A 90 16.78 22.55 0.19
N ILE A 91 15.69 22.24 0.91
CA ILE A 91 15.64 22.22 2.39
C ILE A 91 16.58 21.18 3.02
N ALA A 92 16.57 19.95 2.53
CA ALA A 92 17.36 18.86 3.10
C ALA A 92 18.84 18.96 2.73
N SER A 93 19.15 19.43 1.51
CA SER A 93 20.53 19.74 1.09
C SER A 93 21.10 20.91 1.91
N THR A 94 20.28 21.95 2.19
CA THR A 94 20.67 23.08 3.03
C THR A 94 20.90 22.65 4.48
N TRP A 95 19.98 21.88 5.06
CA TRP A 95 20.16 21.31 6.41
C TRP A 95 21.40 20.43 6.45
N GLY A 96 21.53 19.50 5.51
CA GLY A 96 22.65 18.59 5.39
C GLY A 96 24.00 19.32 5.27
N ARG A 97 24.09 20.51 4.67
CA ARG A 97 25.31 21.32 4.66
C ARG A 97 25.56 22.08 5.95
N ARG A 98 24.52 22.52 6.65
CA ARG A 98 24.63 23.42 7.81
C ARG A 98 24.68 22.70 9.14
N CYS A 99 24.17 21.47 9.21
CA CYS A 99 24.07 20.75 10.47
C CYS A 99 25.45 20.54 11.11
N ALA A 100 25.46 20.62 12.43
CA ALA A 100 26.61 20.39 13.30
C ALA A 100 26.31 19.29 14.31
N VAL A 101 27.36 18.77 14.94
CA VAL A 101 27.23 17.80 16.03
C VAL A 101 26.42 18.45 17.17
N GLY A 102 25.34 17.78 17.58
CA GLY A 102 24.41 18.28 18.59
C GLY A 102 23.06 18.72 18.01
N ASP A 103 22.96 18.94 16.70
CA ASP A 103 21.68 19.22 16.05
C ASP A 103 20.78 17.97 16.05
N SER A 104 19.48 18.17 16.17
CA SER A 104 18.47 17.10 16.16
C SER A 104 17.55 17.20 14.94
N ILE A 105 17.14 16.06 14.42
CA ILE A 105 16.12 15.96 13.35
C ILE A 105 15.16 14.81 13.66
N PRO A 106 13.82 15.02 13.62
CA PRO A 106 12.87 13.93 13.74
C PRO A 106 12.94 13.04 12.51
N LEU A 107 12.77 11.73 12.72
CA LEU A 107 12.69 10.75 11.65
C LEU A 107 11.60 9.71 11.93
N LEU A 108 11.11 9.10 10.86
CA LEU A 108 10.19 7.97 10.90
C LEU A 108 10.69 6.88 9.93
N GLY A 109 10.70 5.63 10.40
CA GLY A 109 10.97 4.45 9.58
C GLY A 109 12.28 3.73 9.96
N PRO A 110 12.70 2.75 9.16
CA PRO A 110 12.04 2.28 7.92
C PRO A 110 10.63 1.75 8.15
N VAL A 111 9.68 2.12 7.28
CA VAL A 111 8.26 1.68 7.40
C VAL A 111 8.05 0.31 6.75
N ARG A 112 8.86 0.00 5.73
CA ARG A 112 8.94 -1.30 5.06
C ARG A 112 10.40 -1.61 4.83
N SER A 113 10.71 -2.90 4.81
CA SER A 113 12.02 -3.40 4.43
C SER A 113 11.86 -4.58 3.48
N GLY A 114 12.66 -4.60 2.43
CA GLY A 114 12.60 -5.59 1.37
C GLY A 114 13.99 -6.08 1.02
N HIS A 115 14.09 -7.36 0.67
CA HIS A 115 15.32 -7.92 0.10
C HIS A 115 15.13 -8.04 -1.41
N ALA A 116 16.22 -7.91 -2.15
CA ALA A 116 16.23 -8.32 -3.55
C ALA A 116 15.80 -9.80 -3.66
N PRO A 117 15.06 -10.19 -4.72
CA PRO A 117 14.70 -11.58 -4.96
C PRO A 117 15.90 -12.51 -4.86
N ALA A 118 15.74 -13.61 -4.13
CA ALA A 118 16.73 -14.69 -4.10
C ALA A 118 16.72 -15.45 -5.44
N GLU A 119 17.82 -16.18 -5.73
CA GLU A 119 17.92 -17.08 -6.89
C GLU A 119 17.92 -16.38 -8.27
N VAL A 120 18.60 -15.22 -8.38
CA VAL A 120 18.87 -14.56 -9.66
C VAL A 120 20.29 -14.87 -10.16
N ASP A 121 20.46 -14.92 -11.47
CA ASP A 121 21.77 -15.16 -12.11
C ASP A 121 22.66 -13.91 -12.09
N TRP A 122 22.04 -12.72 -12.09
CA TRP A 122 22.73 -11.43 -11.98
C TRP A 122 21.77 -10.29 -11.60
N VAL A 123 22.34 -9.16 -11.18
CA VAL A 123 21.61 -7.98 -10.70
C VAL A 123 21.98 -6.76 -11.52
N LEU A 124 20.98 -5.96 -11.88
CA LEU A 124 21.13 -4.69 -12.57
C LEU A 124 20.74 -3.54 -11.64
N LEU A 125 21.71 -2.71 -11.25
CA LEU A 125 21.49 -1.50 -10.46
C LEU A 125 21.64 -0.27 -11.36
N VAL A 126 20.63 0.60 -11.39
CA VAL A 126 20.64 1.79 -12.24
C VAL A 126 20.18 3.00 -11.44
N GLY A 127 20.87 4.12 -11.56
CA GLY A 127 20.33 5.36 -11.00
C GLY A 127 21.16 6.60 -11.24
N ASP A 128 20.71 7.70 -10.64
CA ASP A 128 21.54 8.91 -10.53
C ASP A 128 22.26 8.94 -9.17
N GLU A 129 23.01 10.01 -8.92
CA GLU A 129 23.75 10.23 -7.67
C GLU A 129 22.91 10.15 -6.39
N THR A 130 21.58 10.27 -6.46
CA THR A 130 20.68 10.08 -5.31
C THR A 130 20.46 8.61 -4.96
N ALA A 131 20.66 7.70 -5.92
CA ALA A 131 20.59 6.26 -5.73
C ALA A 131 21.89 5.65 -5.18
N LEU A 132 23.00 6.40 -5.23
CA LEU A 132 24.33 5.94 -4.77
C LEU A 132 24.36 5.35 -3.36
N PRO A 133 23.65 5.89 -2.34
CA PRO A 133 23.66 5.29 -1.02
C PRO A 133 23.12 3.85 -1.00
N ALA A 134 22.04 3.58 -1.75
CA ALA A 134 21.45 2.24 -1.88
C ALA A 134 22.36 1.31 -2.67
N VAL A 135 22.90 1.79 -3.81
CA VAL A 135 23.87 1.03 -4.63
C VAL A 135 25.10 0.66 -3.81
N ALA A 136 25.66 1.60 -3.05
CA ALA A 136 26.81 1.35 -2.20
C ALA A 136 26.50 0.35 -1.09
N ARG A 137 25.29 0.41 -0.51
CA ARG A 137 24.87 -0.55 0.50
C ARG A 137 24.70 -1.95 -0.07
N TYR A 138 24.07 -2.08 -1.24
CA TYR A 138 23.94 -3.36 -1.94
C TYR A 138 25.31 -3.99 -2.18
N LEU A 139 26.26 -3.20 -2.69
CA LEU A 139 27.62 -3.67 -3.02
C LEU A 139 28.45 -4.05 -1.79
N ASP A 140 28.26 -3.38 -0.66
CA ASP A 140 28.89 -3.74 0.62
C ASP A 140 28.39 -5.10 1.15
N GLU A 141 27.10 -5.38 0.95
CA GLU A 141 26.41 -6.58 1.44
C GLU A 141 26.53 -7.77 0.47
N ALA A 142 26.84 -7.50 -0.81
CA ALA A 142 26.95 -8.51 -1.85
C ALA A 142 28.10 -9.52 -1.60
N GLY A 143 27.77 -10.80 -1.75
CA GLY A 143 28.66 -11.93 -1.60
C GLY A 143 29.59 -12.16 -2.79
N ALA A 144 30.66 -12.92 -2.55
CA ALA A 144 31.57 -13.34 -3.61
C ALA A 144 30.87 -14.23 -4.65
N GLY A 145 31.07 -13.94 -5.94
CA GLY A 145 30.48 -14.68 -7.06
C GLY A 145 29.11 -14.17 -7.51
N GLU A 146 28.51 -13.20 -6.80
CA GLU A 146 27.36 -12.47 -7.32
C GLU A 146 27.78 -11.62 -8.52
N ARG A 147 27.00 -11.67 -9.60
CA ARG A 147 27.27 -10.89 -10.81
C ARG A 147 26.40 -9.65 -10.81
N ILE A 148 27.03 -8.48 -10.80
CA ILE A 148 26.31 -7.21 -10.65
C ILE A 148 26.74 -6.27 -11.77
N ARG A 149 25.78 -5.58 -12.38
CA ARG A 149 26.05 -4.47 -13.27
C ARG A 149 25.42 -3.19 -12.76
N VAL A 150 26.21 -2.12 -12.77
CA VAL A 150 25.85 -0.85 -12.18
C VAL A 150 25.96 0.26 -13.22
N PHE A 151 24.91 1.07 -13.36
CA PHE A 151 24.94 2.33 -14.10
C PHE A 151 24.59 3.46 -13.14
N VAL A 152 25.50 4.41 -12.93
CA VAL A 152 25.22 5.57 -12.10
C VAL A 152 25.53 6.85 -12.85
N GLU A 153 24.52 7.71 -12.98
CA GLU A 153 24.68 9.06 -13.49
C GLU A 153 25.19 10.01 -12.39
N VAL A 154 26.31 10.67 -12.66
CA VAL A 154 26.90 11.68 -11.78
C VAL A 154 27.26 12.95 -12.55
N ALA A 155 27.45 14.06 -11.85
CA ALA A 155 27.80 15.33 -12.47
C ALA A 155 29.06 15.25 -13.35
N ASP A 156 30.12 14.61 -12.82
CA ASP A 156 31.45 14.53 -13.40
C ASP A 156 32.27 13.44 -12.68
N ALA A 157 33.49 13.17 -13.17
CA ALA A 157 34.40 12.17 -12.61
C ALA A 157 34.83 12.43 -11.15
N GLU A 158 34.77 13.68 -10.66
CA GLU A 158 35.11 13.99 -9.26
C GLU A 158 34.00 13.55 -8.29
N ARG A 159 32.81 13.21 -8.83
CA ARG A 159 31.66 12.70 -8.06
C ARG A 159 31.56 11.19 -8.04
N GLU A 160 32.50 10.47 -8.66
CA GLU A 160 32.61 9.03 -8.50
C GLU A 160 32.99 8.68 -7.06
N LEU A 161 32.25 7.74 -6.46
CA LEU A 161 32.53 7.25 -5.12
C LEU A 161 33.22 5.88 -5.20
N PRO A 162 34.17 5.58 -4.30
CA PRO A 162 34.64 4.22 -4.14
C PRO A 162 33.47 3.31 -3.74
N LEU A 163 33.25 2.25 -4.52
CA LEU A 163 32.22 1.24 -4.29
C LEU A 163 32.89 -0.12 -4.09
N PRO A 164 33.52 -0.37 -2.92
CA PRO A 164 34.14 -1.65 -2.64
C PRO A 164 33.09 -2.77 -2.61
N THR A 165 33.44 -3.95 -3.09
CA THR A 165 32.56 -5.13 -3.06
C THR A 165 33.36 -6.42 -3.15
N ALA A 166 32.80 -7.52 -2.65
CA ALA A 166 33.31 -8.86 -2.88
C ALA A 166 32.75 -9.50 -4.17
N ALA A 167 31.71 -8.91 -4.76
CA ALA A 167 31.02 -9.40 -5.95
C ALA A 167 31.78 -9.13 -7.26
N ASP A 168 31.41 -9.85 -8.31
CA ASP A 168 31.88 -9.62 -9.68
C ASP A 168 31.07 -8.48 -10.31
N VAL A 169 31.53 -7.23 -10.11
CA VAL A 169 30.82 -6.02 -10.53
C VAL A 169 31.38 -5.35 -11.79
N GLU A 170 30.50 -4.96 -12.71
CA GLU A 170 30.80 -4.01 -13.79
C GLU A 170 30.12 -2.66 -13.52
N ILE A 171 30.91 -1.62 -13.21
CA ILE A 171 30.41 -0.27 -12.91
C ILE A 171 30.64 0.66 -14.11
N THR A 172 29.56 1.26 -14.59
CA THR A 172 29.57 2.30 -15.61
C THR A 172 29.13 3.63 -15.01
N TRP A 173 30.05 4.58 -14.91
CA TRP A 173 29.74 5.95 -14.55
C TRP A 173 29.29 6.72 -15.78
N VAL A 174 28.11 7.33 -15.70
CA VAL A 174 27.53 8.17 -16.75
C VAL A 174 27.72 9.62 -16.33
N HIS A 175 28.63 10.33 -16.97
CA HIS A 175 28.93 11.72 -16.62
C HIS A 175 28.02 12.69 -17.36
N ARG A 176 27.44 13.64 -16.62
CA ARG A 176 26.63 14.72 -17.21
C ARG A 176 27.48 15.81 -17.87
N ASP A 177 28.72 16.00 -17.42
CA ASP A 177 29.69 16.96 -17.97
C ASP A 177 29.09 18.36 -18.25
N GLY A 178 28.34 18.87 -17.26
CA GLY A 178 27.69 20.18 -17.31
C GLY A 178 26.22 20.19 -17.75
N ALA A 179 25.66 19.04 -18.16
CA ALA A 179 24.21 18.90 -18.31
C ALA A 179 23.49 19.01 -16.95
N VAL A 180 22.28 19.56 -16.97
CA VAL A 180 21.48 19.75 -15.77
C VAL A 180 21.00 18.38 -15.25
N ALA A 181 21.11 18.14 -13.94
CA ALA A 181 20.62 16.90 -13.33
C ALA A 181 19.12 16.70 -13.62
N GLY A 182 18.72 15.45 -13.88
CA GLY A 182 17.33 15.14 -14.22
C GLY A 182 16.90 15.68 -15.59
N THR A 183 17.85 15.99 -16.47
CA THR A 183 17.58 16.35 -17.87
C THR A 183 18.37 15.45 -18.81
N GLY A 184 17.70 14.90 -19.82
CA GLY A 184 18.32 14.09 -20.87
C GLY A 184 18.08 12.58 -20.73
N GLU A 185 18.70 11.84 -21.65
CA GLU A 185 18.51 10.40 -21.87
C GLU A 185 19.83 9.62 -21.68
N LEU A 186 20.85 10.22 -21.05
CA LEU A 186 22.20 9.65 -20.95
C LEU A 186 22.19 8.31 -20.23
N LEU A 187 21.54 8.25 -19.05
CA LEU A 187 21.41 7.03 -18.27
C LEU A 187 20.63 5.94 -19.02
N GLU A 188 19.51 6.29 -19.66
CA GLU A 188 18.74 5.35 -20.49
C GLU A 188 19.58 4.82 -21.67
N THR A 189 20.29 5.71 -22.35
CA THR A 189 21.14 5.36 -23.50
C THR A 189 22.24 4.39 -23.08
N ALA A 190 22.89 4.64 -21.94
CA ALA A 190 23.94 3.78 -21.40
C ALA A 190 23.41 2.37 -21.11
N VAL A 191 22.26 2.26 -20.43
CA VAL A 191 21.62 0.98 -20.11
C VAL A 191 21.23 0.22 -21.38
N ARG A 192 20.61 0.90 -22.36
CA ARG A 192 20.20 0.27 -23.62
C ARG A 192 21.35 -0.19 -24.50
N SER A 193 22.49 0.51 -24.44
CA SER A 193 23.67 0.22 -25.26
C SER A 193 24.52 -0.91 -24.72
N ALA A 194 24.36 -1.26 -23.44
CA ALA A 194 25.14 -2.30 -22.81
C ALA A 194 24.72 -3.71 -23.27
N PRO A 195 25.67 -4.66 -23.44
CA PRO A 195 25.34 -6.04 -23.78
C PRO A 195 24.52 -6.70 -22.66
N TRP A 196 23.37 -7.29 -22.99
CA TRP A 196 22.55 -7.98 -21.97
C TRP A 196 23.17 -9.33 -21.60
N TRP A 197 23.27 -9.63 -20.31
CA TRP A 197 23.74 -10.94 -19.85
C TRP A 197 22.61 -11.97 -19.88
N GLU A 198 22.97 -13.23 -20.17
CA GLU A 198 22.04 -14.35 -20.10
C GLU A 198 21.70 -14.68 -18.63
N GLY A 199 20.51 -15.24 -18.41
CA GLY A 199 20.01 -15.64 -17.09
C GLY A 199 18.88 -14.77 -16.56
N THR A 200 18.35 -15.17 -15.39
CA THR A 200 17.35 -14.45 -14.63
C THR A 200 17.96 -13.22 -13.99
N VAL A 201 17.33 -12.06 -14.18
CA VAL A 201 17.84 -10.78 -13.68
C VAL A 201 16.85 -10.10 -12.76
N PHE A 202 17.35 -9.56 -11.66
CA PHE A 202 16.64 -8.54 -10.89
C PHE A 202 17.17 -7.16 -11.25
N ALA A 203 16.26 -6.24 -11.60
CA ALA A 203 16.61 -4.87 -11.93
C ALA A 203 16.04 -3.91 -10.89
N TRP A 204 16.94 -3.14 -10.25
CA TRP A 204 16.59 -2.07 -9.32
C TRP A 204 17.04 -0.73 -9.89
N VAL A 205 16.10 0.21 -9.99
CA VAL A 205 16.30 1.50 -10.64
C VAL A 205 15.79 2.64 -9.75
N ALA A 206 16.63 3.64 -9.48
CA ALA A 206 16.21 4.80 -8.69
C ALA A 206 16.85 6.12 -9.15
N GLY A 207 16.16 7.24 -8.95
CA GLY A 207 16.62 8.56 -9.42
C GLY A 207 15.47 9.50 -9.76
N GLU A 208 15.70 10.41 -10.71
CA GLU A 208 14.68 11.39 -11.13
C GLU A 208 13.47 10.74 -11.81
N SER A 209 12.27 10.96 -11.27
CA SER A 209 11.04 10.25 -11.65
C SER A 209 10.71 10.27 -13.15
N THR A 210 11.04 11.34 -13.88
CA THR A 210 10.74 11.45 -15.32
C THR A 210 11.79 10.78 -16.19
N THR A 211 13.07 10.82 -15.82
CA THR A 211 14.15 10.19 -16.58
C THR A 211 14.09 8.66 -16.51
N LEU A 212 13.53 8.09 -15.44
CA LEU A 212 13.41 6.64 -15.28
C LEU A 212 12.32 5.99 -16.17
N LYS A 213 11.39 6.77 -16.74
CA LYS A 213 10.25 6.23 -17.49
C LYS A 213 10.69 5.38 -18.69
N GLY A 214 11.69 5.84 -19.44
CA GLY A 214 12.21 5.12 -20.59
C GLY A 214 12.93 3.82 -20.22
N ILE A 215 13.63 3.82 -19.08
CA ILE A 215 14.27 2.64 -18.50
C ILE A 215 13.23 1.63 -18.01
N ARG A 216 12.19 2.07 -17.30
CA ARG A 216 11.08 1.20 -16.86
C ARG A 216 10.43 0.49 -18.05
N ARG A 217 10.10 1.25 -19.11
CA ARG A 217 9.53 0.70 -20.34
C ARG A 217 10.47 -0.30 -21.01
N TYR A 218 11.75 0.02 -21.10
CA TYR A 218 12.76 -0.90 -21.64
C TYR A 218 12.78 -2.24 -20.90
N LEU A 219 12.79 -2.21 -19.57
CA LEU A 219 12.87 -3.44 -18.76
C LEU A 219 11.57 -4.26 -18.85
N ARG A 220 10.40 -3.61 -18.75
CA ARG A 220 9.11 -4.30 -18.73
C ARG A 220 8.61 -4.73 -20.11
N GLU A 221 8.79 -3.90 -21.14
CA GLU A 221 8.23 -4.15 -22.47
C GLU A 221 9.28 -4.75 -23.41
N ASP A 222 10.41 -4.06 -23.60
CA ASP A 222 11.42 -4.49 -24.58
C ASP A 222 12.19 -5.75 -24.12
N ARG A 223 12.45 -5.85 -22.81
CA ARG A 223 13.08 -7.03 -22.17
C ARG A 223 12.07 -8.02 -21.61
N ALA A 224 10.78 -7.68 -21.61
CA ALA A 224 9.70 -8.54 -21.14
C ALA A 224 9.94 -9.11 -19.72
N MET A 225 10.57 -8.34 -18.84
CA MET A 225 10.85 -8.80 -17.48
C MET A 225 9.55 -8.89 -16.66
N PRO A 226 9.40 -9.93 -15.82
CA PRO A 226 8.28 -10.01 -14.88
C PRO A 226 8.24 -8.79 -13.94
N PRO A 227 7.05 -8.23 -13.62
CA PRO A 227 6.94 -7.06 -12.74
C PRO A 227 7.63 -7.21 -11.38
N GLU A 228 7.62 -8.41 -10.80
CA GLU A 228 8.25 -8.77 -9.54
C GLU A 228 9.79 -8.76 -9.59
N MET A 229 10.38 -8.79 -10.79
CA MET A 229 11.82 -8.73 -11.02
C MET A 229 12.31 -7.31 -11.40
N VAL A 230 11.41 -6.32 -11.43
CA VAL A 230 11.72 -4.94 -11.83
C VAL A 230 11.18 -3.94 -10.81
N GLU A 231 12.10 -3.35 -10.06
CA GLU A 231 11.83 -2.26 -9.14
C GLU A 231 12.32 -0.92 -9.73
N VAL A 232 11.41 0.05 -9.83
CA VAL A 232 11.74 1.39 -10.35
C VAL A 232 11.12 2.46 -9.46
N THR A 233 11.95 3.17 -8.71
CA THR A 233 11.50 4.12 -7.67
C THR A 233 12.02 5.53 -7.94
N GLY A 234 11.10 6.49 -8.12
CA GLY A 234 11.45 7.90 -8.27
C GLY A 234 11.84 8.51 -6.92
N TYR A 235 13.12 8.82 -6.73
CA TYR A 235 13.66 9.39 -5.49
C TYR A 235 13.40 10.88 -5.38
N TRP A 236 13.40 11.57 -6.52
CA TRP A 236 13.11 12.98 -6.61
C TRP A 236 12.45 13.29 -7.94
N ARG A 237 11.76 14.42 -8.03
CA ARG A 237 11.21 14.94 -9.27
C ARG A 237 11.74 16.34 -9.47
N ARG A 238 12.15 16.66 -10.68
CA ARG A 238 12.52 18.02 -11.07
C ARG A 238 11.24 18.86 -11.17
N ALA A 239 10.79 19.39 -10.06
CA ALA A 239 9.82 20.49 -10.01
C ALA A 239 10.57 21.82 -9.80
N GLU A 240 9.91 22.96 -10.05
CA GLU A 240 10.38 24.23 -9.49
C GLU A 240 10.63 24.00 -8.01
N VAL A 241 11.89 24.19 -7.62
CA VAL A 241 12.37 24.01 -6.25
C VAL A 241 11.35 24.68 -5.34
N LEU A 242 10.89 23.98 -4.28
CA LEU A 242 10.28 24.66 -3.13
C LEU A 242 11.35 25.61 -2.57
N THR A 243 11.45 26.77 -3.20
CA THR A 243 12.17 27.91 -2.73
C THR A 243 11.39 28.40 -1.53
N ARG A 244 12.14 28.90 -0.55
CA ARG A 244 11.59 29.59 0.60
C ARG A 244 10.56 30.62 0.11
N ALA A 245 9.43 30.75 0.80
CA ALA A 245 8.32 31.65 0.46
C ALA A 245 8.68 33.15 0.35
N ASP A 246 9.96 33.52 0.52
CA ASP A 246 10.45 34.90 0.48
C ASP A 246 11.33 35.18 -0.74
N ASP A 247 10.91 34.79 -1.94
CA ASP A 247 11.39 35.44 -3.16
C ASP A 247 10.58 36.73 -3.35
N PRO A 248 11.18 37.93 -3.25
CA PRO A 248 10.46 39.20 -3.35
C PRO A 248 9.78 39.46 -4.71
N GLU A 249 10.01 38.61 -5.73
CA GLU A 249 9.30 38.66 -7.02
C GLU A 249 8.18 37.61 -7.16
N VAL A 250 7.99 36.70 -6.19
CA VAL A 250 6.94 35.69 -6.22
C VAL A 250 5.81 36.09 -5.25
N PRO A 251 4.61 36.44 -5.74
CA PRO A 251 3.48 36.67 -4.85
C PRO A 251 3.17 35.39 -4.08
N ASP A 252 3.08 35.49 -2.76
CA ASP A 252 2.54 34.42 -1.92
C ASP A 252 1.06 34.22 -2.25
N LEU A 253 0.79 33.29 -3.18
CA LEU A 253 -0.55 32.92 -3.61
C LEU A 253 -1.28 32.08 -2.55
N ASN A 254 -0.57 31.58 -1.52
CA ASN A 254 -1.11 30.75 -0.45
C ASN A 254 -1.30 31.49 0.89
N ALA A 255 -0.82 32.74 1.02
CA ALA A 255 -1.03 33.59 2.21
C ALA A 255 -2.48 34.09 2.41
N ARG A 256 -3.39 33.78 1.48
CA ARG A 256 -4.81 33.83 1.84
C ARG A 256 -5.09 32.58 2.66
N GLU A 257 -5.10 32.73 3.98
CA GLU A 257 -5.91 31.84 4.83
C GLU A 257 -7.22 31.61 4.09
N SER A 258 -7.41 30.41 3.53
CA SER A 258 -8.59 30.08 2.74
C SER A 258 -9.80 30.41 3.60
N GLU A 259 -10.62 31.38 3.17
CA GLU A 259 -11.80 31.76 3.94
C GLU A 259 -12.62 30.49 4.18
N PRO A 260 -13.39 30.36 5.28
CA PRO A 260 -14.21 29.16 5.52
C PRO A 260 -15.06 28.73 4.31
N PHE A 261 -15.40 29.67 3.43
CA PHE A 261 -16.08 29.42 2.17
C PHE A 261 -15.21 28.70 1.12
N ASP A 262 -13.93 29.06 0.97
CA ASP A 262 -13.03 28.43 -0.01
C ASP A 262 -12.77 26.97 0.38
N ARG A 263 -12.53 26.70 1.68
CA ARG A 263 -12.43 25.32 2.19
C ARG A 263 -13.71 24.53 1.97
N LEU A 264 -14.87 25.16 2.20
CA LEU A 264 -16.14 24.50 1.92
C LEU A 264 -16.27 24.19 0.42
N ALA A 265 -15.94 25.14 -0.45
CA ALA A 265 -16.04 24.98 -1.90
C ALA A 265 -15.13 23.85 -2.41
N GLU A 266 -13.90 23.75 -1.90
CA GLU A 266 -12.98 22.64 -2.19
C GLU A 266 -13.52 21.30 -1.71
N ARG A 267 -14.11 21.24 -0.51
CA ARG A 267 -14.62 20.00 0.09
C ARG A 267 -15.91 19.48 -0.54
N VAL A 268 -16.68 20.34 -1.21
CA VAL A 268 -17.92 19.94 -1.92
C VAL A 268 -17.73 19.78 -3.43
N GLU A 269 -16.51 19.97 -3.93
CA GLU A 269 -16.18 19.80 -5.34
C GLU A 269 -16.28 18.31 -5.72
N MET A 270 -17.13 17.99 -6.70
CA MET A 270 -17.34 16.62 -7.17
C MET A 270 -16.87 16.41 -8.61
N PHE A 271 -16.73 17.45 -9.40
CA PHE A 271 -16.58 17.32 -10.84
C PHE A 271 -15.16 16.87 -11.22
N SER A 272 -14.12 17.36 -10.54
CA SER A 272 -12.74 16.97 -10.82
C SER A 272 -12.46 15.48 -10.56
N PRO A 273 -12.84 14.88 -9.40
CA PRO A 273 -12.69 13.44 -9.19
C PRO A 273 -13.36 12.60 -10.29
N PHE A 274 -14.58 12.97 -10.70
CA PHE A 274 -15.28 12.25 -11.78
C PHE A 274 -14.61 12.43 -13.14
N ALA A 275 -14.13 13.62 -13.46
CA ALA A 275 -13.40 13.87 -14.69
C ALA A 275 -12.09 13.06 -14.75
N ILE A 276 -11.33 13.00 -13.66
CA ILE A 276 -10.07 12.24 -13.59
C ILE A 276 -10.34 10.74 -13.80
N ARG A 277 -11.35 10.18 -13.12
CA ARG A 277 -11.79 8.79 -13.31
C ARG A 277 -12.24 8.50 -14.74
N ALA A 278 -12.99 9.41 -15.37
CA ALA A 278 -13.41 9.27 -16.77
C ALA A 278 -12.22 9.29 -17.73
N ALA A 279 -11.24 10.16 -17.50
CA ALA A 279 -10.02 10.19 -18.30
C ALA A 279 -9.19 8.91 -18.15
N ASN A 280 -9.10 8.35 -16.94
CA ASN A 280 -8.44 7.07 -16.69
C ASN A 280 -9.17 5.90 -17.37
N THR A 281 -10.49 5.84 -17.24
CA THR A 281 -11.36 4.81 -17.83
C THR A 281 -11.22 4.78 -19.36
N LEU A 282 -11.20 5.97 -19.98
CA LEU A 282 -10.95 6.13 -21.43
C LEU A 282 -9.48 5.98 -21.81
N ARG A 283 -8.58 5.70 -20.85
CA ARG A 283 -7.13 5.55 -21.06
C ARG A 283 -6.47 6.78 -21.71
N ILE A 284 -7.04 7.98 -21.52
CA ILE A 284 -6.55 9.20 -22.18
C ILE A 284 -5.08 9.48 -21.85
N PRO A 285 -4.63 9.46 -20.56
CA PRO A 285 -3.23 9.69 -20.26
C PRO A 285 -2.29 8.68 -20.93
N LEU A 286 -2.70 7.41 -21.01
CA LEU A 286 -1.91 6.34 -21.63
C LEU A 286 -1.79 6.54 -23.15
N HIS A 287 -2.87 6.97 -23.80
CA HIS A 287 -2.84 7.26 -25.24
C HIS A 287 -1.93 8.44 -25.57
N VAL A 288 -1.99 9.51 -24.76
CA VAL A 288 -1.09 10.67 -24.92
C VAL A 288 0.37 10.29 -24.66
N SER A 289 0.65 9.46 -23.64
CA SER A 289 2.02 8.98 -23.38
C SER A 289 2.60 8.13 -24.51
N ARG A 290 1.73 7.49 -25.30
CA ARG A 290 2.08 6.73 -26.51
C ARG A 290 2.21 7.59 -27.76
N GLY A 291 2.20 8.91 -27.63
CA GLY A 291 2.48 9.86 -28.70
C GLY A 291 1.26 10.33 -29.48
N ILE A 292 0.04 10.07 -29.00
CA ILE A 292 -1.15 10.75 -29.55
C ILE A 292 -1.12 12.22 -29.14
N ARG A 293 -1.25 13.14 -30.10
CA ARG A 293 -1.11 14.59 -29.86
C ARG A 293 -2.34 15.40 -30.27
N THR A 294 -3.32 14.80 -30.94
CA THR A 294 -4.50 15.53 -31.39
C THR A 294 -5.80 14.98 -30.79
N VAL A 295 -6.81 15.84 -30.68
CA VAL A 295 -8.14 15.43 -30.19
C VAL A 295 -8.80 14.41 -31.13
N ASP A 296 -8.58 14.51 -32.44
CA ASP A 296 -9.14 13.58 -33.43
C ASP A 296 -8.55 12.17 -33.29
N GLU A 297 -7.24 12.08 -33.08
CA GLU A 297 -6.55 10.82 -32.79
C GLU A 297 -7.00 10.25 -31.44
N LEU A 298 -7.13 11.07 -30.39
CA LEU A 298 -7.65 10.61 -29.09
C LEU A 298 -9.10 10.12 -29.20
N ALA A 299 -9.95 10.81 -29.96
CA ALA A 299 -11.33 10.40 -30.17
C ALA A 299 -11.41 9.05 -30.89
N THR A 300 -10.55 8.85 -31.89
CA THR A 300 -10.41 7.58 -32.59
C THR A 300 -9.92 6.47 -31.66
N ALA A 301 -8.87 6.72 -30.87
CA ALA A 301 -8.27 5.73 -29.98
C ALA A 301 -9.19 5.32 -28.83
N THR A 302 -9.98 6.26 -28.32
CA THR A 302 -10.92 6.02 -27.20
C THR A 302 -12.33 5.63 -27.65
N GLY A 303 -12.61 5.66 -28.95
CA GLY A 303 -13.94 5.38 -29.51
C GLY A 303 -15.01 6.39 -29.10
N THR A 304 -14.62 7.66 -28.90
CA THR A 304 -15.51 8.73 -28.42
C THR A 304 -15.90 9.73 -29.52
N ASP A 305 -16.96 10.49 -29.29
CA ASP A 305 -17.32 11.62 -30.16
C ASP A 305 -16.29 12.74 -30.05
N THR A 306 -15.68 13.13 -31.17
CA THR A 306 -14.65 14.16 -31.25
C THR A 306 -15.07 15.48 -30.60
N ARG A 307 -16.32 15.93 -30.83
CA ARG A 307 -16.78 17.23 -30.32
C ARG A 307 -16.98 17.20 -28.80
N ALA A 308 -17.49 16.08 -28.27
CA ALA A 308 -17.60 15.85 -26.84
C ALA A 308 -16.21 15.77 -26.19
N LEU A 309 -15.31 14.97 -26.78
CA LEU A 309 -13.95 14.83 -26.27
C LEU A 309 -13.19 16.16 -26.30
N ALA A 310 -13.36 16.99 -27.33
CA ALA A 310 -12.75 18.31 -27.38
C ALA A 310 -13.16 19.21 -26.20
N LYS A 311 -14.40 19.11 -25.71
CA LYS A 311 -14.84 19.83 -24.50
C LYS A 311 -14.15 19.27 -23.27
N PHE A 312 -14.05 17.95 -23.20
CA PHE A 312 -13.45 17.26 -22.07
C PHE A 312 -11.95 17.51 -21.97
N VAL A 313 -11.21 17.47 -23.09
CA VAL A 313 -9.78 17.82 -23.15
C VAL A 313 -9.52 19.25 -22.67
N ARG A 314 -10.40 20.21 -23.00
CA ARG A 314 -10.27 21.58 -22.44
C ARG A 314 -10.41 21.60 -20.92
N TYR A 315 -11.31 20.80 -20.36
CA TYR A 315 -11.44 20.68 -18.91
C TYR A 315 -10.25 19.96 -18.28
N LEU A 316 -9.80 18.85 -18.85
CA LEU A 316 -8.63 18.11 -18.39
C LEU A 316 -7.36 18.99 -18.37
N ARG A 317 -7.28 19.99 -19.25
CA ARG A 317 -6.24 21.01 -19.20
C ARG A 317 -6.37 22.01 -18.06
N SER A 318 -7.59 22.33 -17.63
CA SER A 318 -7.80 23.25 -16.49
C SER A 318 -7.59 22.59 -15.13
N VAL A 319 -7.48 21.25 -15.09
CA VAL A 319 -7.21 20.47 -13.87
C VAL A 319 -5.89 19.71 -13.97
N ASP A 320 -4.95 20.20 -14.79
CA ASP A 320 -3.57 19.70 -14.92
C ASP A 320 -3.43 18.18 -15.22
N VAL A 321 -4.45 17.58 -15.84
CA VAL A 321 -4.37 16.22 -16.39
C VAL A 321 -3.67 16.26 -17.75
N LEU A 322 -4.02 17.24 -18.58
CA LEU A 322 -3.41 17.46 -19.89
C LEU A 322 -2.82 18.87 -19.98
N ALA A 323 -1.90 19.09 -20.91
CA ALA A 323 -1.41 20.41 -21.29
C ALA A 323 -1.38 20.53 -22.82
N GLU A 324 -1.01 21.71 -23.29
CA GLU A 324 -0.75 21.97 -24.71
C GLU A 324 0.72 22.40 -24.85
N ASP A 325 1.41 21.79 -25.82
CA ASP A 325 2.78 22.16 -26.17
C ASP A 325 2.82 23.43 -27.06
N SER A 326 4.03 23.87 -27.42
CA SER A 326 4.24 25.05 -28.26
C SER A 326 3.66 24.94 -29.67
N ASP A 327 3.42 23.72 -30.16
CA ASP A 327 2.90 23.44 -31.50
C ASP A 327 1.38 23.19 -31.49
N GLY A 328 0.72 23.38 -30.34
CA GLY A 328 -0.72 23.16 -30.17
C GLY A 328 -1.11 21.69 -29.95
N GLY A 329 -0.13 20.81 -29.73
CA GLY A 329 -0.34 19.39 -29.46
C GLY A 329 -0.73 19.13 -28.01
N VAL A 330 -1.60 18.15 -27.80
CA VAL A 330 -1.99 17.67 -26.48
C VAL A 330 -0.84 16.84 -25.89
N ILE A 331 -0.40 17.21 -24.69
CA ILE A 331 0.62 16.51 -23.89
C ILE A 331 0.10 16.24 -22.48
N LEU A 332 0.83 15.44 -21.69
CA LEU A 332 0.50 15.23 -20.28
C LEU A 332 0.91 16.43 -19.43
N ALA A 333 0.08 16.74 -18.44
CA ALA A 333 0.44 17.62 -17.33
C ALA A 333 0.65 16.78 -16.05
N ASP A 334 0.99 17.43 -14.93
CA ASP A 334 1.48 16.75 -13.73
C ASP A 334 0.52 15.68 -13.18
N ILE A 335 -0.79 15.96 -13.13
CA ILE A 335 -1.78 14.98 -12.66
C ILE A 335 -1.89 13.82 -13.66
N GLY A 336 -1.89 14.11 -14.97
CA GLY A 336 -1.94 13.07 -16.00
C GLY A 336 -0.73 12.16 -16.00
N GLU A 337 0.45 12.68 -15.62
CA GLU A 337 1.62 11.85 -15.41
C GLU A 337 1.51 10.97 -14.16
N ALA A 338 0.99 11.52 -13.05
CA ALA A 338 0.78 10.76 -11.82
C ALA A 338 -0.21 9.60 -12.04
N MET A 339 -1.22 9.81 -12.89
CA MET A 339 -2.18 8.77 -13.29
C MET A 339 -1.53 7.58 -14.02
N LEU A 340 -0.32 7.73 -14.56
CA LEU A 340 0.44 6.67 -15.23
C LEU A 340 1.42 5.94 -14.30
N GLY A 341 1.32 6.17 -12.99
CA GLY A 341 2.25 5.65 -12.00
C GLY A 341 2.37 4.13 -12.02
N ASP A 342 1.59 3.46 -11.17
CA ASP A 342 1.52 2.00 -11.10
C ASP A 342 0.15 1.49 -11.57
N ASP A 343 0.03 0.17 -11.69
CA ASP A 343 -1.22 -0.46 -12.11
C ASP A 343 -2.33 -0.26 -11.07
N TRP A 344 -1.98 -0.03 -9.80
CA TRP A 344 -2.95 0.23 -8.73
C TRP A 344 -3.71 1.54 -8.97
N ILE A 345 -3.03 2.64 -9.32
CA ILE A 345 -3.70 3.91 -9.64
C ILE A 345 -4.70 3.74 -10.80
N SER A 346 -4.29 2.98 -11.81
CA SER A 346 -5.13 2.69 -12.97
C SER A 346 -6.38 1.92 -12.60
N HIS A 347 -6.29 0.90 -11.73
CA HIS A 347 -7.45 0.14 -11.28
C HIS A 347 -8.35 0.97 -10.35
N TRP A 348 -7.75 1.67 -9.38
CA TRP A 348 -8.47 2.52 -8.44
C TRP A 348 -9.32 3.57 -9.15
N LEU A 349 -8.79 4.20 -10.21
CA LEU A 349 -9.47 5.26 -10.96
C LEU A 349 -10.40 4.75 -12.07
N ASP A 350 -10.48 3.45 -12.35
CA ASP A 350 -11.33 2.89 -13.41
C ASP A 350 -12.81 2.92 -12.98
N PHE A 351 -13.66 3.66 -13.71
CA PHE A 351 -15.10 3.69 -13.44
C PHE A 351 -15.79 2.35 -13.67
N ASP A 352 -15.19 1.48 -14.50
CA ASP A 352 -15.67 0.13 -14.71
C ASP A 352 -15.07 -0.86 -13.70
N GLY A 353 -14.18 -0.39 -12.81
CA GLY A 353 -13.53 -1.16 -11.75
C GLY A 353 -14.38 -1.32 -10.48
N ILE A 354 -13.90 -2.12 -9.54
CA ILE A 354 -14.64 -2.43 -8.30
C ILE A 354 -14.57 -1.26 -7.29
N GLU A 355 -13.45 -0.55 -7.24
CA GLU A 355 -13.21 0.56 -6.33
C GLU A 355 -14.19 1.70 -6.60
N ALA A 356 -14.37 2.07 -7.87
CA ALA A 356 -15.37 3.06 -8.26
C ALA A 356 -16.79 2.61 -7.92
N ARG A 357 -17.11 1.31 -8.04
CA ARG A 357 -18.44 0.77 -7.68
C ARG A 357 -18.71 0.89 -6.19
N VAL A 358 -17.69 0.59 -5.38
CA VAL A 358 -17.73 0.73 -3.92
C VAL A 358 -17.88 2.19 -3.53
N GLU A 359 -17.00 3.08 -4.01
CA GLU A 359 -17.00 4.49 -3.64
C GLU A 359 -18.30 5.21 -4.06
N LEU A 360 -18.85 4.90 -5.24
CA LEU A 360 -20.09 5.52 -5.69
C LEU A 360 -21.31 5.11 -4.84
N SER A 361 -21.22 4.08 -4.01
CA SER A 361 -22.29 3.74 -3.05
C SER A 361 -22.58 4.89 -2.06
N ILE A 362 -21.60 5.78 -1.82
CA ILE A 362 -21.76 6.97 -0.98
C ILE A 362 -22.84 7.93 -1.49
N THR A 363 -23.22 7.84 -2.76
CA THR A 363 -24.35 8.61 -3.32
C THR A 363 -25.69 8.27 -2.65
N GLY A 364 -25.79 7.09 -2.01
CA GLY A 364 -26.94 6.67 -1.21
C GLY A 364 -26.84 7.02 0.29
N LEU A 365 -25.78 7.69 0.75
CA LEU A 365 -25.49 7.95 2.17
C LEU A 365 -26.68 8.53 2.93
N VAL A 366 -27.41 9.49 2.35
CA VAL A 366 -28.59 10.10 2.99
C VAL A 366 -29.66 9.06 3.35
N GLU A 367 -29.87 8.06 2.49
CA GLU A 367 -30.85 7.00 2.75
C GLU A 367 -30.33 6.02 3.79
N SER A 368 -29.05 5.65 3.73
CA SER A 368 -28.42 4.84 4.77
C SER A 368 -28.47 5.51 6.14
N LEU A 369 -28.24 6.82 6.24
CA LEU A 369 -28.35 7.56 7.50
C LEU A 369 -29.80 7.61 8.03
N ARG A 370 -30.81 7.59 7.14
CA ARG A 370 -32.22 7.58 7.55
C ARG A 370 -32.70 6.23 8.04
N THR A 371 -32.17 5.15 7.47
CA THR A 371 -32.72 3.80 7.64
C THR A 371 -31.79 2.85 8.40
N GLY A 372 -30.51 3.15 8.47
CA GLY A 372 -29.47 2.23 8.92
C GLY A 372 -29.32 1.00 8.01
N ALA A 373 -29.71 1.08 6.74
CA ALA A 373 -29.64 -0.01 5.78
C ALA A 373 -28.68 0.32 4.61
N ALA A 374 -28.25 -0.72 3.88
CA ALA A 374 -27.45 -0.55 2.67
C ALA A 374 -28.22 0.24 1.60
N SER A 375 -27.52 1.11 0.89
CA SER A 375 -28.05 1.97 -0.17
C SER A 375 -27.38 1.78 -1.53
N ALA A 376 -26.36 0.92 -1.64
CA ALA A 376 -25.61 0.71 -2.88
C ALA A 376 -26.51 0.37 -4.10
N SER A 377 -27.59 -0.37 -3.87
CA SER A 377 -28.54 -0.74 -4.92
C SER A 377 -29.38 0.41 -5.47
N LEU A 378 -29.46 1.55 -4.79
CA LEU A 378 -30.17 2.73 -5.29
C LEU A 378 -29.51 3.32 -6.54
N LEU A 379 -28.20 3.11 -6.70
CA LEU A 379 -27.45 3.63 -7.84
C LEU A 379 -27.58 2.75 -9.09
N THR A 380 -27.35 1.44 -8.94
CA THR A 380 -27.25 0.50 -10.07
C THR A 380 -28.51 -0.36 -10.28
N GLY A 381 -29.45 -0.33 -9.32
CA GLY A 381 -30.58 -1.24 -9.25
C GLY A 381 -30.23 -2.64 -8.74
N LYS A 382 -28.98 -2.86 -8.32
CA LYS A 382 -28.45 -4.14 -7.84
C LYS A 382 -27.59 -3.94 -6.60
N THR A 383 -27.65 -4.86 -5.66
CA THR A 383 -26.69 -4.92 -4.56
C THR A 383 -25.28 -5.23 -5.10
N LEU A 384 -24.24 -4.90 -4.32
CA LEU A 384 -22.86 -5.22 -4.69
C LEU A 384 -22.68 -6.73 -4.97
N SER A 385 -23.28 -7.59 -4.14
CA SER A 385 -23.26 -9.03 -4.33
C SER A 385 -23.91 -9.48 -5.64
N GLU A 386 -25.00 -8.85 -6.07
CA GLU A 386 -25.65 -9.13 -7.36
C GLU A 386 -24.80 -8.66 -8.55
N ASP A 387 -24.11 -7.52 -8.41
CA ASP A 387 -23.18 -7.03 -9.43
C ASP A 387 -21.96 -7.94 -9.58
N LEU A 388 -21.36 -8.38 -8.46
CA LEU A 388 -20.26 -9.35 -8.46
C LEU A 388 -20.70 -10.68 -9.09
N ALA A 389 -21.82 -11.25 -8.62
CA ALA A 389 -22.35 -12.51 -9.16
C ALA A 389 -22.68 -12.43 -10.66
N GLY A 390 -23.06 -11.24 -11.15
CA GLY A 390 -23.35 -10.99 -12.56
C GLY A 390 -22.12 -10.73 -13.44
N SER A 391 -20.92 -10.57 -12.87
CA SER A 391 -19.71 -10.18 -13.59
C SER A 391 -18.47 -10.93 -13.08
N PRO A 392 -18.02 -11.97 -13.81
CA PRO A 392 -16.76 -12.67 -13.48
C PRO A 392 -15.56 -11.73 -13.41
N ARG A 393 -15.51 -10.70 -14.27
CA ARG A 393 -14.45 -9.68 -14.24
C ARG A 393 -14.45 -8.88 -12.94
N LEU A 394 -15.61 -8.40 -12.48
CA LEU A 394 -15.69 -7.65 -11.20
C LEU A 394 -15.38 -8.54 -10.01
N THR A 395 -15.84 -9.80 -10.03
CA THR A 395 -15.49 -10.80 -9.00
C THR A 395 -13.98 -11.01 -8.93
N GLU A 396 -13.31 -11.16 -10.07
CA GLU A 396 -11.86 -11.33 -10.13
C GLU A 396 -11.10 -10.09 -9.66
N LEU A 397 -11.48 -8.89 -10.10
CA LEU A 397 -10.87 -7.64 -9.64
C LEU A 397 -11.03 -7.44 -8.13
N HIS A 398 -12.24 -7.68 -7.60
CA HIS A 398 -12.51 -7.59 -6.18
C HIS A 398 -11.68 -8.60 -5.37
N HIS A 399 -11.61 -9.85 -5.83
CA HIS A 399 -10.81 -10.87 -5.17
C HIS A 399 -9.33 -10.53 -5.17
N ASN A 400 -8.77 -10.09 -6.31
CA ASN A 400 -7.35 -9.74 -6.41
C ASN A 400 -6.99 -8.59 -5.45
N HIS A 401 -7.85 -7.57 -5.35
CA HIS A 401 -7.66 -6.48 -4.39
C HIS A 401 -7.58 -6.99 -2.93
N ILE A 402 -8.52 -7.85 -2.53
CA ILE A 402 -8.52 -8.43 -1.17
C ILE A 402 -7.32 -9.38 -0.98
N ALA A 403 -6.96 -10.15 -2.01
CA ALA A 403 -5.84 -11.07 -1.96
C ALA A 403 -4.48 -10.36 -1.79
N ASP A 404 -4.31 -9.20 -2.42
CA ASP A 404 -3.12 -8.35 -2.27
C ASP A 404 -2.97 -7.85 -0.82
N GLU A 405 -4.07 -7.42 -0.17
CA GLU A 405 -4.03 -7.07 1.26
C GLU A 405 -3.76 -8.30 2.15
N ALA A 406 -4.42 -9.43 1.85
CA ALA A 406 -4.28 -10.68 2.59
C ALA A 406 -2.85 -11.24 2.55
N ALA A 407 -2.08 -10.96 1.48
CA ALA A 407 -0.67 -11.35 1.36
C ALA A 407 0.22 -10.69 2.41
N PHE A 408 -0.16 -9.51 2.95
CA PHE A 408 0.52 -8.89 4.08
C PHE A 408 -0.02 -9.39 5.43
N LEU A 409 -1.32 -9.67 5.52
CA LEU A 409 -1.97 -10.16 6.74
C LEU A 409 -1.46 -11.56 7.13
N GLY A 410 -1.34 -12.50 6.19
CA GLY A 410 -0.95 -13.88 6.45
C GLY A 410 0.37 -14.02 7.22
N PRO A 411 1.49 -13.47 6.72
CA PRO A 411 2.78 -13.49 7.42
C PRO A 411 2.73 -12.79 8.79
N ALA A 412 2.04 -11.63 8.88
CA ALA A 412 1.91 -10.91 10.14
C ALA A 412 1.14 -11.71 11.19
N LEU A 413 0.10 -12.43 10.77
CA LEU A 413 -0.68 -13.30 11.65
C LEU A 413 0.17 -14.46 12.17
N VAL A 414 0.96 -15.13 11.32
CA VAL A 414 1.87 -16.21 11.74
C VAL A 414 2.96 -15.71 12.70
N GLN A 415 3.44 -14.48 12.49
CA GLN A 415 4.48 -13.88 13.33
C GLN A 415 3.95 -13.49 14.72
N ASP A 416 2.76 -12.89 14.79
CA ASP A 416 2.27 -12.22 16.00
C ASP A 416 1.17 -13.02 16.76
N TYR A 417 0.65 -14.10 16.16
CA TYR A 417 -0.40 -14.95 16.75
C TYR A 417 0.03 -16.43 16.83
N SER A 418 -0.18 -17.05 18.00
CA SER A 418 0.14 -18.47 18.21
C SER A 418 -1.05 -19.36 17.88
N PHE A 419 -0.81 -20.29 16.95
CA PHE A 419 -1.71 -21.41 16.62
C PHE A 419 -1.34 -22.70 17.37
N ASP A 420 -0.60 -22.61 18.47
CA ASP A 420 -0.21 -23.79 19.25
C ASP A 420 -1.46 -24.57 19.71
N GLY A 421 -1.40 -25.90 19.55
CA GLY A 421 -2.51 -26.80 19.88
C GLY A 421 -3.64 -26.86 18.85
N VAL A 422 -3.59 -26.09 17.76
CA VAL A 422 -4.59 -26.15 16.68
C VAL A 422 -4.18 -27.21 15.65
N SER A 423 -4.94 -28.30 15.55
CA SER A 423 -4.72 -29.37 14.55
C SER A 423 -5.75 -29.31 13.42
N THR A 424 -6.96 -28.84 13.72
CA THR A 424 -8.07 -28.69 12.78
C THR A 424 -8.59 -27.25 12.79
N LEU A 425 -8.46 -26.58 11.65
CA LEU A 425 -8.85 -25.18 11.47
C LEU A 425 -10.04 -25.09 10.50
N ALA A 426 -11.09 -24.38 10.88
CA ALA A 426 -12.08 -23.87 9.93
C ALA A 426 -11.73 -22.43 9.55
N VAL A 427 -11.95 -22.03 8.28
CA VAL A 427 -11.74 -20.65 7.84
C VAL A 427 -12.89 -20.19 6.96
N THR A 428 -13.34 -18.96 7.20
CA THR A 428 -14.30 -18.22 6.38
C THR A 428 -13.80 -16.81 6.15
N GLY A 429 -13.96 -16.32 4.93
CA GLY A 429 -13.60 -14.97 4.52
C GLY A 429 -13.01 -14.93 3.12
N ALA A 430 -13.09 -13.77 2.50
CA ALA A 430 -12.48 -13.52 1.19
C ALA A 430 -10.95 -13.66 1.28
N ALA A 431 -10.31 -14.09 0.19
CA ALA A 431 -8.88 -14.39 0.12
C ALA A 431 -8.32 -15.33 1.21
N SER A 432 -9.20 -16.14 1.85
CA SER A 432 -8.78 -17.12 2.87
C SER A 432 -7.73 -18.11 2.37
N GLY A 433 -7.65 -18.37 1.07
CA GLY A 433 -6.61 -19.20 0.45
C GLY A 433 -5.21 -18.64 0.65
N VAL A 434 -5.02 -17.33 0.52
CA VAL A 434 -3.73 -16.63 0.70
C VAL A 434 -3.27 -16.70 2.16
N VAL A 435 -4.18 -16.36 3.09
CA VAL A 435 -3.89 -16.42 4.54
C VAL A 435 -3.59 -17.85 4.99
N LEU A 436 -4.37 -18.83 4.52
CA LEU A 436 -4.13 -20.25 4.79
C LEU A 436 -2.79 -20.74 4.26
N GLY A 437 -2.38 -20.28 3.07
CA GLY A 437 -1.07 -20.57 2.51
C GLY A 437 0.06 -20.23 3.49
N SER A 438 -0.02 -19.06 4.11
CA SER A 438 0.94 -18.60 5.12
C SER A 438 0.87 -19.45 6.40
N ILE A 439 -0.32 -19.65 6.97
CA ILE A 439 -0.50 -20.41 8.22
C ILE A 439 -0.01 -21.85 8.05
N LEU A 440 -0.49 -22.57 7.03
CA LEU A 440 -0.23 -24.01 6.90
C LEU A 440 1.21 -24.34 6.52
N THR A 441 1.94 -23.39 5.92
CA THR A 441 3.38 -23.53 5.65
C THR A 441 4.20 -23.55 6.93
N GLY A 442 3.76 -22.85 7.99
CA GLY A 442 4.41 -22.87 9.31
C GLY A 442 4.00 -24.02 10.22
N HIS A 443 2.96 -24.79 9.87
CA HIS A 443 2.32 -25.76 10.75
C HIS A 443 2.01 -27.09 10.05
N ASP A 444 3.02 -27.94 9.80
CA ASP A 444 2.92 -29.18 8.99
C ASP A 444 1.82 -30.17 9.40
N ALA A 445 1.51 -30.25 10.70
CA ALA A 445 0.50 -31.17 11.23
C ALA A 445 -0.95 -30.64 11.14
N MET A 446 -1.13 -29.36 10.83
CA MET A 446 -2.46 -28.73 10.79
C MET A 446 -3.18 -29.03 9.47
N SER A 447 -4.49 -29.27 9.56
CA SER A 447 -5.42 -29.37 8.43
C SER A 447 -6.48 -28.28 8.49
N ALA A 448 -6.97 -27.83 7.34
CA ALA A 448 -7.93 -26.74 7.25
C ALA A 448 -9.19 -27.13 6.46
N THR A 449 -10.33 -26.55 6.82
CA THR A 449 -11.57 -26.58 6.05
C THR A 449 -12.02 -25.16 5.71
N VAL A 450 -12.13 -24.85 4.42
CA VAL A 450 -12.66 -23.56 3.96
C VAL A 450 -14.16 -23.67 3.77
N LEU A 451 -14.90 -22.79 4.44
CA LEU A 451 -16.36 -22.71 4.41
C LEU A 451 -16.74 -21.45 3.63
N GLY A 452 -17.56 -21.59 2.59
CA GLY A 452 -17.93 -20.46 1.75
C GLY A 452 -18.87 -20.84 0.62
N LEU A 453 -19.32 -19.84 -0.12
CA LEU A 453 -20.15 -20.03 -1.31
C LEU A 453 -19.33 -20.69 -2.43
N PRO A 454 -19.95 -21.43 -3.35
CA PRO A 454 -19.23 -22.08 -4.45
C PRO A 454 -18.32 -21.14 -5.25
N SER A 455 -18.76 -19.90 -5.51
CA SER A 455 -18.00 -18.88 -6.22
C SER A 455 -16.76 -18.40 -5.46
N GLU A 456 -16.81 -18.38 -4.13
CA GLU A 456 -15.68 -18.00 -3.28
C GLU A 456 -14.66 -19.15 -3.23
N LEU A 457 -15.14 -20.40 -3.14
CA LEU A 457 -14.29 -21.58 -3.12
C LEU A 457 -13.53 -21.79 -4.44
N ASP A 458 -14.10 -21.38 -5.58
CA ASP A 458 -13.39 -21.36 -6.86
C ASP A 458 -12.15 -20.46 -6.83
N LEU A 459 -12.24 -19.29 -6.16
CA LEU A 459 -11.14 -18.34 -6.02
C LEU A 459 -10.10 -18.86 -5.02
N VAL A 460 -10.54 -19.40 -3.88
CA VAL A 460 -9.65 -20.03 -2.89
C VAL A 460 -8.82 -21.15 -3.51
N ARG A 461 -9.42 -21.98 -4.38
CA ARG A 461 -8.68 -23.01 -5.13
C ARG A 461 -7.58 -22.44 -6.01
N ARG A 462 -7.81 -21.27 -6.60
CA ARG A 462 -6.83 -20.57 -7.43
C ARG A 462 -5.67 -20.07 -6.56
N ASP A 463 -5.97 -19.42 -5.44
CA ASP A 463 -4.94 -18.92 -4.51
C ASP A 463 -4.03 -20.05 -4.02
N LEU A 464 -4.62 -21.17 -3.61
CA LEU A 464 -3.89 -22.33 -3.08
C LEU A 464 -2.98 -23.02 -4.10
N GLN A 465 -3.08 -22.72 -5.41
CA GLN A 465 -2.14 -23.24 -6.41
C GLN A 465 -0.72 -22.71 -6.20
N GLN A 466 -0.56 -21.58 -5.51
CA GLN A 466 0.75 -21.03 -5.13
C GLN A 466 1.47 -21.92 -4.08
N TRP A 467 0.74 -22.80 -3.38
CA TRP A 467 1.28 -23.71 -2.37
C TRP A 467 0.96 -25.18 -2.67
N PRO A 468 1.55 -25.78 -3.72
CA PRO A 468 1.27 -27.15 -4.12
C PRO A 468 1.56 -28.19 -3.02
N GLN A 469 2.48 -27.89 -2.11
CA GLN A 469 2.80 -28.72 -0.94
C GLN A 469 1.64 -28.87 0.06
N LEU A 470 0.63 -27.99 0.01
CA LEU A 470 -0.55 -28.04 0.88
C LEU A 470 -1.64 -28.95 0.34
N HIS A 471 -1.44 -29.58 -0.83
CA HIS A 471 -2.41 -30.47 -1.44
C HIS A 471 -2.84 -31.60 -0.49
N GLY A 472 -4.15 -31.77 -0.32
CA GLY A 472 -4.73 -32.78 0.59
C GLY A 472 -4.82 -32.35 2.06
N ARG A 473 -4.24 -31.20 2.45
CA ARG A 473 -4.36 -30.63 3.81
C ARG A 473 -5.52 -29.63 3.95
N VAL A 474 -5.97 -29.06 2.84
CA VAL A 474 -7.12 -28.16 2.78
C VAL A 474 -8.31 -28.89 2.17
N SER A 475 -9.47 -28.76 2.81
CA SER A 475 -10.72 -29.30 2.30
C SER A 475 -11.76 -28.18 2.15
N GLU A 476 -12.66 -28.30 1.19
CA GLU A 476 -13.68 -27.29 0.94
C GLU A 476 -15.05 -27.79 1.42
N CYS A 477 -15.87 -26.86 1.90
CA CYS A 477 -17.26 -27.09 2.24
C CYS A 477 -18.11 -25.94 1.71
N ALA A 478 -18.74 -26.16 0.55
CA ALA A 478 -19.68 -25.22 -0.03
C ALA A 478 -20.88 -25.06 0.90
N GLN A 479 -21.08 -23.89 1.51
CA GLN A 479 -22.19 -23.55 2.40
C GLN A 479 -22.35 -22.04 2.60
N SER A 480 -23.43 -21.64 3.28
CA SER A 480 -23.55 -20.26 3.77
C SER A 480 -22.73 -20.10 5.04
N VAL A 481 -22.10 -18.94 5.19
CA VAL A 481 -21.36 -18.55 6.41
C VAL A 481 -22.29 -18.38 7.61
N MET A 482 -23.58 -18.16 7.37
CA MET A 482 -24.62 -18.01 8.41
C MET A 482 -25.08 -19.34 9.00
N THR A 483 -24.66 -20.46 8.41
CA THR A 483 -25.07 -21.80 8.86
C THR A 483 -23.97 -22.50 9.62
N GLU A 484 -24.35 -23.32 10.61
CA GLU A 484 -23.42 -24.22 11.29
C GLU A 484 -22.58 -25.01 10.27
N PRO A 485 -21.27 -25.20 10.51
CA PRO A 485 -20.41 -25.98 9.63
C PRO A 485 -20.98 -27.38 9.34
N ARG A 486 -21.32 -27.65 8.07
CA ARG A 486 -21.85 -28.95 7.64
C ARG A 486 -20.81 -30.05 7.63
N LYS A 487 -19.55 -29.67 7.45
CA LYS A 487 -18.40 -30.58 7.46
C LYS A 487 -17.54 -30.23 8.65
N THR A 488 -17.64 -31.03 9.70
CA THR A 488 -16.86 -30.90 10.93
C THR A 488 -16.09 -32.19 11.20
N PRO A 489 -14.88 -32.10 11.79
CA PRO A 489 -14.25 -33.26 12.43
C PRO A 489 -15.18 -33.83 13.52
N THR A 490 -15.02 -35.10 13.87
CA THR A 490 -15.87 -35.76 14.88
C THR A 490 -15.85 -35.05 16.24
N ALA A 491 -14.72 -34.44 16.58
CA ALA A 491 -14.55 -33.69 17.82
C ALA A 491 -14.88 -32.19 17.69
N GLY A 492 -15.27 -31.70 16.50
CA GLY A 492 -15.32 -30.27 16.17
C GLY A 492 -13.96 -29.72 15.71
N PHE A 493 -13.92 -28.44 15.36
CA PHE A 493 -12.67 -27.73 15.01
C PHE A 493 -11.97 -27.18 16.25
N ASP A 494 -10.65 -27.30 16.31
CA ASP A 494 -9.84 -26.70 17.39
C ASP A 494 -9.88 -25.16 17.33
N ALA A 495 -9.93 -24.62 16.11
CA ALA A 495 -10.16 -23.21 15.88
C ALA A 495 -11.04 -22.96 14.66
N TYR A 496 -11.80 -21.87 14.69
CA TYR A 496 -12.48 -21.33 13.52
C TYR A 496 -12.04 -19.88 13.34
N LEU A 497 -11.39 -19.58 12.23
CA LEU A 497 -10.94 -18.26 11.83
C LEU A 497 -11.96 -17.55 10.93
N LEU A 498 -12.42 -16.37 11.35
CA LEU A 498 -13.23 -15.44 10.56
C LEU A 498 -12.34 -14.27 10.12
N LEU A 499 -12.17 -14.09 8.81
CA LEU A 499 -11.26 -13.10 8.21
C LEU A 499 -12.05 -11.96 7.56
N GLU A 500 -12.03 -10.77 8.18
CA GLU A 500 -12.61 -9.52 7.66
C GLU A 500 -14.04 -9.69 7.09
N VAL A 501 -14.88 -10.43 7.82
CA VAL A 501 -16.26 -10.73 7.44
C VAL A 501 -17.29 -10.00 8.30
N THR A 502 -16.90 -9.52 9.47
CA THR A 502 -17.86 -9.04 10.46
C THR A 502 -18.40 -7.66 10.12
N GLY A 503 -17.63 -6.84 9.40
CA GLY A 503 -18.08 -5.56 8.84
C GLY A 503 -19.17 -5.70 7.76
N HIS A 504 -19.34 -6.88 7.16
CA HIS A 504 -20.37 -7.11 6.12
C HIS A 504 -21.77 -7.39 6.67
N HIS A 505 -21.90 -7.56 7.98
CA HIS A 505 -23.14 -8.02 8.61
C HIS A 505 -23.60 -7.07 9.71
N ARG A 506 -24.90 -6.79 9.75
CA ARG A 506 -25.55 -6.07 10.84
C ARG A 506 -25.43 -6.86 12.14
N ASP A 507 -25.58 -6.19 13.28
CA ASP A 507 -25.34 -6.80 14.59
C ASP A 507 -26.11 -8.11 14.83
N ASP A 508 -27.39 -8.17 14.50
CA ASP A 508 -28.19 -9.40 14.67
C ASP A 508 -27.70 -10.55 13.76
N ASP A 509 -27.34 -10.24 12.51
CA ASP A 509 -26.83 -11.22 11.56
C ASP A 509 -25.41 -11.67 11.93
N LEU A 510 -24.59 -10.74 12.45
CA LEU A 510 -23.25 -11.04 12.95
C LEU A 510 -23.33 -11.91 14.20
N ALA A 511 -24.25 -11.63 15.13
CA ALA A 511 -24.46 -12.48 16.30
C ALA A 511 -24.84 -13.90 15.89
N LEU A 512 -25.71 -14.05 14.87
CA LEU A 512 -26.02 -15.36 14.29
C LEU A 512 -24.80 -16.03 13.66
N LEU A 513 -24.00 -15.31 12.87
CA LEU A 513 -22.78 -15.84 12.26
C LEU A 513 -21.81 -16.35 13.34
N LEU A 514 -21.55 -15.54 14.37
CA LEU A 514 -20.65 -15.90 15.47
C LEU A 514 -21.16 -17.14 16.24
N ALA A 515 -22.46 -17.22 16.51
CA ALA A 515 -23.07 -18.37 17.17
C ALA A 515 -22.99 -19.63 16.31
N SER A 516 -23.30 -19.54 15.02
CA SER A 516 -23.18 -20.63 14.04
C SER A 516 -21.74 -21.12 13.89
N ALA A 517 -20.77 -20.20 13.90
CA ALA A 517 -19.35 -20.54 13.86
C ALA A 517 -18.91 -21.27 15.13
N ALA A 518 -19.31 -20.77 16.30
CA ALA A 518 -18.99 -21.37 17.59
C ALA A 518 -19.56 -22.79 17.75
N ALA A 519 -20.73 -23.08 17.16
CA ALA A 519 -21.33 -24.41 17.19
C ALA A 519 -20.48 -25.51 16.50
N GLY A 520 -19.56 -25.12 15.61
CA GLY A 520 -18.63 -26.04 14.94
C GLY A 520 -17.35 -26.34 15.73
N LEU A 521 -17.12 -25.67 16.86
CA LEU A 521 -15.90 -25.82 17.65
C LEU A 521 -15.89 -27.08 18.51
N SER A 522 -14.69 -27.59 18.78
CA SER A 522 -14.46 -28.64 19.77
C SER A 522 -14.60 -28.13 21.20
N GLU A 523 -14.67 -29.06 22.16
CA GLU A 523 -14.62 -28.68 23.58
C GLU A 523 -13.28 -27.98 23.89
N GLY A 524 -13.33 -26.71 24.27
CA GLY A 524 -12.14 -25.88 24.46
C GLY A 524 -11.59 -25.25 23.17
N GLY A 525 -12.24 -25.48 22.02
CA GLY A 525 -11.93 -24.79 20.77
C GLY A 525 -12.20 -23.30 20.85
N LYS A 526 -11.56 -22.53 19.96
CA LYS A 526 -11.64 -21.06 19.95
C LYS A 526 -12.14 -20.51 18.63
N LEU A 527 -12.99 -19.48 18.70
CA LEU A 527 -13.36 -18.67 17.55
C LEU A 527 -12.37 -17.51 17.47
N ILE A 528 -11.66 -17.39 16.35
CA ILE A 528 -10.67 -16.36 16.11
C ILE A 528 -11.27 -15.38 15.10
N VAL A 529 -11.44 -14.13 15.49
CA VAL A 529 -11.92 -13.08 14.58
C VAL A 529 -10.77 -12.15 14.25
N VAL A 530 -10.48 -12.01 12.96
CA VAL A 530 -9.48 -11.07 12.43
C VAL A 530 -10.23 -9.98 11.71
N GLU A 531 -10.19 -8.76 12.23
CA GLU A 531 -10.98 -7.64 11.71
C GLU A 531 -10.30 -6.30 12.03
N ARG A 532 -10.63 -5.28 11.25
CA ARG A 532 -10.36 -3.88 11.60
C ARG A 532 -11.36 -3.42 12.66
N LEU A 533 -10.86 -2.84 13.74
CA LEU A 533 -11.69 -2.19 14.76
C LEU A 533 -11.43 -0.68 14.74
N SER A 534 -12.47 0.09 15.02
CA SER A 534 -12.39 1.53 15.16
C SER A 534 -11.95 1.92 16.59
N ASP A 535 -11.15 2.97 16.70
CA ASP A 535 -10.86 3.65 17.96
C ASP A 535 -11.50 5.04 17.92
N GLU A 536 -12.57 5.24 18.69
CA GLU A 536 -13.29 6.51 18.77
C GLU A 536 -12.39 7.69 19.16
N GLN A 537 -11.28 7.45 19.86
CA GLN A 537 -10.41 8.51 20.33
C GLN A 537 -9.39 8.96 19.28
N SER A 538 -9.19 8.17 18.22
CA SER A 538 -8.16 8.41 17.21
C SER A 538 -8.59 8.09 15.78
N ILE A 539 -9.90 8.16 15.47
CA ILE A 539 -10.38 7.91 14.11
C ILE A 539 -9.94 9.02 13.16
N ASN A 540 -9.24 8.65 12.10
CA ASN A 540 -8.85 9.57 11.03
C ASN A 540 -9.91 9.64 9.91
N GLU A 541 -9.76 10.61 9.02
CA GLU A 541 -10.71 10.86 7.92
C GLU A 541 -10.88 9.62 7.02
N ASP A 542 -9.80 8.92 6.66
CA ASP A 542 -9.86 7.72 5.80
C ASP A 542 -10.61 6.56 6.47
N GLN A 543 -10.40 6.36 7.77
CA GLN A 543 -11.11 5.34 8.55
C GLN A 543 -12.61 5.66 8.65
N ALA A 544 -12.96 6.93 8.87
CA ALA A 544 -14.35 7.38 8.91
C ALA A 544 -15.03 7.27 7.54
N GLU A 545 -14.32 7.60 6.46
CA GLU A 545 -14.82 7.41 5.08
C GLU A 545 -15.09 5.94 4.79
N PHE A 546 -14.16 5.05 5.15
CA PHE A 546 -14.33 3.60 4.98
C PHE A 546 -15.54 3.08 5.78
N ASP A 547 -15.73 3.52 7.02
CA ASP A 547 -16.89 3.13 7.83
C ASP A 547 -18.23 3.55 7.17
N LEU A 548 -18.30 4.79 6.65
CA LEU A 548 -19.48 5.24 5.91
C LEU A 548 -19.70 4.47 4.60
N LEU A 549 -18.63 4.04 3.93
CA LEU A 549 -18.74 3.14 2.77
C LEU A 549 -19.32 1.78 3.17
N MET A 550 -18.86 1.19 4.28
CA MET A 550 -19.44 -0.07 4.81
C MET A 550 -20.93 0.09 5.13
N LEU A 551 -21.33 1.24 5.66
CA LEU A 551 -22.74 1.56 5.91
C LEU A 551 -23.55 1.60 4.61
N CYS A 552 -23.03 2.26 3.58
CA CYS A 552 -23.72 2.35 2.29
C CYS A 552 -23.77 1.00 1.56
N MET A 553 -22.75 0.16 1.69
CA MET A 553 -22.66 -1.14 1.02
C MET A 553 -23.45 -2.24 1.71
N HIS A 554 -23.34 -2.33 3.04
CA HIS A 554 -23.81 -3.47 3.83
C HIS A 554 -24.87 -3.09 4.87
N GLY A 555 -25.09 -1.80 5.12
CA GLY A 555 -25.91 -1.36 6.25
C GLY A 555 -25.27 -1.69 7.59
N SER A 556 -23.94 -1.80 7.62
CA SER A 556 -23.12 -2.16 8.77
C SER A 556 -21.90 -1.24 8.83
N GLY A 557 -20.89 -1.53 9.64
CA GLY A 557 -19.74 -0.65 9.82
C GLY A 557 -18.56 -1.32 10.50
N VAL A 558 -17.50 -0.54 10.64
CA VAL A 558 -16.32 -0.87 11.44
C VAL A 558 -16.65 -0.61 12.90
N ARG A 559 -16.74 -1.68 13.69
CA ARG A 559 -17.11 -1.59 15.10
C ARG A 559 -15.94 -1.12 15.94
N THR A 560 -16.26 -0.39 17.00
CA THR A 560 -15.36 -0.27 18.14
C THR A 560 -15.22 -1.62 18.86
N ARG A 561 -14.19 -1.73 19.69
CA ARG A 561 -14.01 -2.91 20.54
C ARG A 561 -15.23 -3.19 21.42
N ALA A 562 -15.82 -2.15 22.02
CA ALA A 562 -16.96 -2.27 22.91
C ALA A 562 -18.23 -2.73 22.17
N GLU A 563 -18.50 -2.18 20.99
CA GLU A 563 -19.62 -2.60 20.14
C GLU A 563 -19.47 -4.06 19.69
N PHE A 564 -18.27 -4.46 19.28
CA PHE A 564 -18.01 -5.85 18.91
C PHE A 564 -18.26 -6.81 20.09
N GLU A 565 -17.81 -6.46 21.29
CA GLU A 565 -18.03 -7.28 22.49
C GLU A 565 -19.52 -7.44 22.85
N LEU A 566 -20.35 -6.43 22.59
CA LEU A 566 -21.81 -6.54 22.75
C LEU A 566 -22.42 -7.55 21.77
N VAL A 567 -21.98 -7.54 20.51
CA VAL A 567 -22.44 -8.51 19.51
C VAL A 567 -21.96 -9.93 19.86
N ALA A 568 -20.71 -10.08 20.29
CA ALA A 568 -20.19 -11.36 20.76
C ALA A 568 -20.99 -11.89 21.96
N ALA A 569 -21.34 -11.02 22.91
CA ALA A 569 -22.19 -11.39 24.05
C ALA A 569 -23.59 -11.84 23.62
N ALA A 570 -24.19 -11.17 22.63
CA ALA A 570 -25.48 -11.58 22.06
C ALA A 570 -25.41 -12.97 21.39
N ALA A 571 -24.25 -13.36 20.86
CA ALA A 571 -23.96 -14.70 20.35
C ALA A 571 -23.65 -15.74 21.46
N GLY A 572 -23.66 -15.35 22.74
CA GLY A 572 -23.30 -16.23 23.87
C GLY A 572 -21.79 -16.46 24.02
N LEU A 573 -20.97 -15.57 23.46
CA LEU A 573 -19.52 -15.61 23.47
C LEU A 573 -18.95 -14.46 24.30
N ALA A 574 -17.69 -14.60 24.72
CA ALA A 574 -16.91 -13.56 25.37
C ALA A 574 -15.56 -13.45 24.66
N VAL A 575 -15.10 -12.21 24.44
CA VAL A 575 -13.73 -11.97 23.98
C VAL A 575 -12.78 -12.18 25.17
N THR A 576 -11.88 -13.14 25.03
CA THR A 576 -10.96 -13.60 26.08
C THR A 576 -9.55 -13.03 25.91
N ALA A 577 -9.15 -12.74 24.67
CA ALA A 577 -7.90 -12.08 24.36
C ALA A 577 -8.05 -11.23 23.10
N SER A 578 -7.16 -10.25 22.97
CA SER A 578 -7.06 -9.41 21.79
C SER A 578 -5.64 -8.90 21.62
N ARG A 579 -5.22 -8.78 20.37
CA ARG A 579 -3.92 -8.21 20.00
C ARG A 579 -4.00 -7.58 18.61
N LEU A 580 -3.10 -6.66 18.33
CA LEU A 580 -2.93 -6.09 17.00
C LEU A 580 -1.84 -6.84 16.24
N VAL A 581 -2.12 -7.19 14.99
CA VAL A 581 -1.16 -7.80 14.05
C VAL A 581 -1.00 -6.89 12.84
N GLY A 582 0.14 -7.02 12.16
CA GLY A 582 0.39 -6.31 10.90
C GLY A 582 0.22 -4.80 11.05
N TRP A 583 -0.70 -4.22 10.28
CA TRP A 583 -0.95 -2.77 10.21
C TRP A 583 -2.08 -2.32 11.14
N GLY A 584 -2.15 -2.90 12.34
CA GLY A 584 -3.18 -2.58 13.34
C GLY A 584 -4.49 -3.35 13.15
N ILE A 585 -4.46 -4.50 12.50
CA ILE A 585 -5.62 -5.39 12.38
C ILE A 585 -5.79 -6.13 13.71
N ALA A 586 -7.00 -6.15 14.26
CA ALA A 586 -7.27 -6.82 15.52
C ALA A 586 -7.48 -8.31 15.32
N VAL A 587 -6.87 -9.12 16.19
CA VAL A 587 -7.15 -10.55 16.32
C VAL A 587 -7.79 -10.77 17.68
N LEU A 588 -9.01 -11.28 17.69
CA LEU A 588 -9.85 -11.49 18.88
C LEU A 588 -10.07 -12.98 19.11
N ASP A 589 -9.74 -13.46 20.31
CA ASP A 589 -10.04 -14.83 20.73
C ASP A 589 -11.37 -14.87 21.47
N LEU A 590 -12.36 -15.56 20.91
CA LEU A 590 -13.69 -15.71 21.48
C LEU A 590 -13.90 -17.14 22.00
N GLN A 591 -14.55 -17.25 23.15
CA GLN A 591 -14.98 -18.51 23.76
C GLN A 591 -16.43 -18.40 24.25
N HIS A 592 -17.08 -19.52 24.51
CA HIS A 592 -18.40 -19.51 25.16
C HIS A 592 -18.35 -18.80 26.51
N ALA A 593 -19.28 -17.86 26.72
CA ALA A 593 -19.36 -17.13 27.98
C ALA A 593 -19.63 -18.10 29.15
N PRO A 594 -19.02 -17.89 30.33
CA PRO A 594 -19.28 -18.73 31.50
C PRO A 594 -20.76 -18.65 31.91
N GLY A 595 -21.45 -19.79 31.92
CA GLY A 595 -22.85 -19.90 32.39
C GLY A 595 -23.91 -20.07 31.30
N THR A 596 -23.58 -19.95 30.01
CA THR A 596 -24.56 -20.10 28.90
C THR A 596 -24.94 -21.56 28.64
N VAL A 597 -24.08 -22.51 29.02
CA VAL A 597 -24.30 -23.96 28.84
C VAL A 597 -25.47 -24.48 29.70
N GLU A 598 -25.78 -23.84 30.83
CA GLU A 598 -26.91 -24.27 31.68
C GLU A 598 -28.30 -23.89 31.11
N ALA A 599 -28.38 -22.91 30.21
CA ALA A 599 -29.65 -22.47 29.64
C ALA A 599 -30.14 -23.35 28.48
N VAL A 600 -29.22 -23.88 27.67
CA VAL A 600 -29.55 -24.75 26.51
C VAL A 600 -29.89 -26.18 26.95
N VAL A 601 -29.33 -26.64 28.07
CA VAL A 601 -29.64 -27.98 28.63
C VAL A 601 -30.97 -28.00 29.39
N ARG A 602 -31.48 -26.86 29.86
CA ARG A 602 -32.79 -26.78 30.54
C ARG A 602 -33.98 -26.57 29.60
N SER A 603 -33.76 -26.36 28.31
CA SER A 603 -34.83 -26.14 27.31
C SER A 603 -34.97 -27.27 26.26
N ARG A 604 -34.24 -28.38 26.41
CA ARG A 604 -34.43 -29.61 25.61
C ARG A 604 -35.23 -30.68 26.34
#